data_AF-A0A8T4T605-F1
#
_entry.id   AF-A0A8T4T605-F1
#
_cell.length_a   1.000
_cell.length_b   1.000
_cell.length_c   1.000
_cell.angle_alpha   90.00
_cell.angle_beta   90.00
_cell.angle_gamma   90.00
#
_symmetry.space_group_name_H-M   'P 1'
#
loop_
_entity.id
_entity.type
_entity.pdbx_description
1 polymer ?
#
loop_
_entity_poly.entity_id
_entity_poly.type
_entity_poly.pdbx_seq_one_letter_code
_entity_poly.pdbx_strand_id
1 'polypeptide(L)'
;MATLIDVSFLEFFLPIFISIFVFALIYGVLAKTKVLTDSTNVNAVIAITIAFVVLLTQDVVDLINFMTPWVVIVFLMLFFLSMILMFAGKEQKEVLQYVGGPVFIYIILLLILFIGIGNVFQGVFSPYQQDPEGKTTGSEAIRTIFHPRILGAIIILVISAVAVRQITDQVAKEGK
;
A
#
# COMPACT_ATOMS: atom_id res chain seq x y z
N MET A 1 -24.67 25.92 -0.58
CA MET A 1 -24.59 26.42 -1.97
C MET A 1 -23.64 27.60 -2.00
N ALA A 2 -22.36 27.27 -2.14
CA ALA A 2 -21.19 28.08 -2.48
C ALA A 2 -20.05 27.05 -2.31
N THR A 3 -19.40 26.63 -3.40
CA THR A 3 -18.11 25.88 -3.44
C THR A 3 -17.77 25.27 -4.82
N LEU A 4 -18.58 25.43 -5.88
CA LEU A 4 -18.18 24.94 -7.22
C LEU A 4 -17.01 25.72 -7.83
N ILE A 5 -16.75 26.95 -7.37
CA ILE A 5 -15.59 27.77 -7.79
C ILE A 5 -14.31 27.39 -7.02
N ASP A 6 -14.43 26.74 -5.86
CA ASP A 6 -13.29 26.46 -4.97
C ASP A 6 -12.69 25.06 -5.22
N VAL A 7 -13.54 24.07 -5.56
CA VAL A 7 -13.08 22.70 -5.82
C VAL A 7 -12.31 22.59 -7.15
N SER A 8 -12.77 23.24 -8.22
CA SER A 8 -12.04 23.21 -9.50
C SER A 8 -10.68 23.89 -9.45
N PHE A 9 -10.52 24.92 -8.61
CA PHE A 9 -9.21 25.53 -8.38
C PHE A 9 -8.29 24.55 -7.66
N LEU A 10 -8.77 23.85 -6.65
CA LEU A 10 -7.99 22.84 -5.93
C LEU A 10 -7.58 21.65 -6.81
N GLU A 11 -8.49 21.19 -7.69
CA GLU A 11 -8.21 20.14 -8.68
C GLU A 11 -7.06 20.53 -9.63
N PHE A 12 -6.95 21.80 -10.00
CA PHE A 12 -5.84 22.30 -10.81
C PHE A 12 -4.48 22.19 -10.09
N PHE A 13 -4.44 22.37 -8.77
CA PHE A 13 -3.20 22.26 -7.99
C PHE A 13 -2.90 20.85 -7.48
N LEU A 14 -3.84 19.92 -7.58
CA LEU A 14 -3.70 18.55 -7.09
C LEU A 14 -2.41 17.86 -7.61
N PRO A 15 -2.09 17.91 -8.92
CA PRO A 15 -0.84 17.34 -9.43
C PRO A 15 0.41 17.96 -8.82
N ILE A 16 0.39 19.28 -8.56
CA ILE A 16 1.52 19.98 -7.94
C ILE A 16 1.68 19.53 -6.49
N PHE A 17 0.59 19.41 -5.74
CA PHE A 17 0.61 18.92 -4.36
C PHE A 17 1.12 17.49 -4.27
N ILE A 18 0.64 16.58 -5.14
CA ILE A 18 1.13 15.20 -5.20
C ILE A 18 2.62 15.17 -5.52
N SER A 19 3.07 15.96 -6.49
CA SER A 19 4.48 16.03 -6.87
C SER A 19 5.37 16.43 -5.68
N ILE A 20 4.98 17.50 -4.97
CA ILE A 20 5.72 17.99 -3.80
C ILE A 20 5.68 16.95 -2.67
N PHE A 21 4.54 16.29 -2.46
CA PHE A 21 4.39 15.26 -1.44
C PHE A 21 5.27 14.04 -1.71
N VAL A 22 5.25 13.52 -2.94
CA VAL A 22 6.10 12.39 -3.36
C VAL A 22 7.57 12.78 -3.28
N PHE A 23 7.93 13.98 -3.75
CA PHE A 23 9.29 14.50 -3.61
C PHE A 23 9.73 14.50 -2.15
N ALA A 24 8.93 15.06 -1.24
CA ALA A 24 9.27 15.14 0.18
C ALA A 24 9.42 13.76 0.84
N LEU A 25 8.54 12.81 0.50
CA LEU A 25 8.64 11.43 0.99
C LEU A 25 9.91 10.74 0.50
N ILE A 26 10.13 10.74 -0.82
CA ILE A 26 11.27 10.06 -1.43
C ILE A 26 12.58 10.71 -0.96
N TYR A 27 12.66 12.04 -0.98
CA TYR A 27 13.82 12.76 -0.48
C TYR A 27 14.09 12.48 1.00
N GLY A 28 13.05 12.46 1.85
CA GLY A 28 13.18 12.15 3.27
C GLY A 28 13.72 10.74 3.51
N VAL A 29 13.24 9.75 2.74
CA VAL A 29 13.76 8.38 2.77
C VAL A 29 15.21 8.34 2.31
N LEU A 30 15.55 8.94 1.17
CA LEU A 30 16.91 8.96 0.62
C LEU A 30 17.90 9.67 1.56
N ALA A 31 17.51 10.80 2.14
CA ALA A 31 18.35 11.58 3.05
C ALA A 31 18.65 10.82 4.35
N LYS A 32 17.69 10.04 4.87
CA LYS A 32 17.87 9.26 6.10
C LYS A 32 18.62 7.96 5.86
N THR A 33 18.36 7.29 4.74
CA THR A 33 18.90 5.95 4.45
C THR A 33 20.22 5.99 3.68
N LYS A 34 20.51 7.09 2.97
CA LYS A 34 21.72 7.29 2.16
C LYS A 34 22.04 6.13 1.19
N VAL A 35 21.00 5.43 0.73
CA VAL A 35 21.14 4.19 -0.06
C VAL A 35 21.85 4.40 -1.39
N LEU A 36 21.71 5.59 -2.00
CA LEU A 36 22.23 5.89 -3.34
C LEU A 36 23.47 6.78 -3.30
N THR A 37 23.49 7.80 -2.45
CA THR A 37 24.62 8.74 -2.34
C THR A 37 24.57 9.53 -1.03
N ASP A 38 25.74 10.01 -0.60
CA ASP A 38 25.88 10.94 0.52
C ASP A 38 25.56 12.39 0.16
N SER A 39 25.58 12.72 -1.14
CA SER A 39 25.38 14.09 -1.59
C SER A 39 23.90 14.50 -1.56
N THR A 40 23.59 15.47 -0.69
CA THR A 40 22.23 16.00 -0.48
C THR A 40 21.57 16.46 -1.79
N ASN A 41 22.35 17.13 -2.66
CA ASN A 41 21.85 17.66 -3.92
C ASN A 41 21.42 16.54 -4.89
N VAL A 42 22.17 15.45 -4.97
CA VAL A 42 21.84 14.35 -5.86
C VAL A 42 20.61 13.60 -5.36
N ASN A 43 20.47 13.42 -4.05
CA ASN A 43 19.25 12.85 -3.45
C ASN A 43 18.00 13.69 -3.81
N ALA A 44 18.11 15.02 -3.82
CA ALA A 44 17.01 15.90 -4.24
C ALA A 44 16.66 15.73 -5.73
N VAL A 45 17.67 15.68 -6.62
CA VAL A 45 17.45 15.48 -8.07
C VAL A 45 16.78 14.14 -8.35
N ILE A 46 17.21 13.08 -7.68
CA ILE A 46 16.61 11.74 -7.81
C ILE A 46 15.15 11.77 -7.31
N ALA A 47 14.89 12.37 -6.16
CA ALA A 47 13.54 12.47 -5.61
C ALA A 47 12.60 13.25 -6.53
N ILE A 48 13.07 14.35 -7.14
CA ILE A 48 12.29 15.12 -8.12
C ILE A 48 11.97 14.26 -9.35
N THR A 49 12.97 13.53 -9.85
CA THR A 49 12.80 12.63 -11.01
C THR A 49 11.75 11.58 -10.73
N ILE A 50 11.81 10.94 -9.55
CA ILE A 50 10.82 9.94 -9.13
C ILE A 50 9.43 10.58 -8.97
N ALA A 51 9.33 11.78 -8.40
CA ALA A 51 8.07 12.49 -8.26
C ALA A 51 7.41 12.74 -9.63
N PHE A 52 8.18 13.14 -10.64
CA PHE A 52 7.65 13.28 -12.00
C PHE A 52 7.22 11.94 -12.61
N VAL A 53 7.99 10.86 -12.43
CA VAL A 53 7.60 9.53 -12.91
C VAL A 53 6.30 9.05 -12.25
N VAL A 54 6.12 9.34 -10.96
CA VAL A 54 4.89 9.01 -10.23
C VAL A 54 3.69 9.78 -10.79
N LEU A 55 3.85 11.06 -11.14
CA LEU A 55 2.77 11.84 -11.76
C LEU A 55 2.31 11.28 -13.11
N LEU A 56 3.17 10.57 -13.83
CA LEU A 56 2.81 9.92 -15.09
C LEU A 56 2.01 8.64 -14.89
N THR A 57 2.01 8.08 -13.67
CA THR A 57 1.30 6.84 -13.34
C THR A 57 -0.02 7.15 -12.63
N GLN A 58 -1.13 7.08 -13.37
CA GLN A 58 -2.47 7.39 -12.84
C GLN A 58 -2.82 6.55 -11.60
N ASP A 59 -2.55 5.23 -11.62
CA ASP A 59 -2.82 4.36 -10.47
C ASP A 59 -2.10 4.81 -9.19
N VAL A 60 -0.87 5.33 -9.31
CA VAL A 60 -0.10 5.80 -8.14
C VAL A 60 -0.65 7.13 -7.65
N VAL A 61 -1.05 8.01 -8.56
CA VAL A 61 -1.75 9.26 -8.24
C VAL A 61 -3.05 8.98 -7.48
N ASP A 62 -3.83 8.02 -7.95
CA ASP A 62 -5.09 7.62 -7.30
C ASP A 62 -4.85 6.99 -5.93
N LEU A 63 -3.80 6.18 -5.78
CA LEU A 63 -3.37 5.65 -4.49
C LEU A 63 -3.02 6.77 -3.51
N ILE A 64 -2.26 7.78 -3.94
CA ILE A 64 -1.89 8.92 -3.11
C ILE A 64 -3.13 9.73 -2.74
N ASN A 65 -4.02 9.99 -3.69
CA ASN A 65 -5.28 10.70 -3.45
C ASN A 65 -6.18 9.96 -2.46
N PHE A 66 -6.24 8.63 -2.55
CA PHE A 66 -6.95 7.81 -1.60
C PHE A 66 -6.32 7.87 -0.21
N MET A 67 -4.99 7.77 -0.10
CA MET A 67 -4.28 7.73 1.18
C MET A 67 -4.21 9.09 1.88
N THR A 68 -4.15 10.18 1.13
CA THR A 68 -3.91 11.53 1.66
C THR A 68 -4.91 11.94 2.73
N PRO A 69 -6.25 11.83 2.52
CA PRO A 69 -7.23 12.15 3.56
C PRO A 69 -7.00 11.38 4.87
N TRP A 70 -6.70 10.08 4.79
CA TRP A 70 -6.46 9.24 5.96
C TRP A 70 -5.18 9.64 6.71
N VAL A 71 -4.10 9.94 5.97
CA VAL A 71 -2.84 10.42 6.56
C VAL A 71 -3.06 11.77 7.25
N VAL A 72 -3.82 12.68 6.64
CA VAL A 72 -4.18 13.98 7.25
C VAL A 72 -4.99 13.79 8.54
N ILE A 73 -5.98 12.90 8.54
CA ILE A 73 -6.78 12.59 9.74
C ILE A 73 -5.89 12.04 10.86
N VAL A 74 -5.04 11.05 10.56
CA VAL A 74 -4.11 10.48 11.56
C VAL A 74 -3.16 11.53 12.07
N PHE A 75 -2.60 12.37 11.20
CA PHE A 75 -1.71 13.45 11.58
C PHE A 75 -2.40 14.48 12.48
N LEU A 76 -3.61 14.94 12.13
CA LEU A 76 -4.40 15.85 12.96
C LEU A 76 -4.73 15.25 14.31
N MET A 77 -5.12 13.97 14.35
CA MET A 77 -5.39 13.26 15.60
C MET A 77 -4.15 13.20 16.48
N LEU A 78 -2.99 12.83 15.93
CA LEU A 78 -1.72 12.82 16.65
C LEU A 78 -1.31 14.22 17.13
N PHE A 79 -1.54 15.25 16.31
CA PHE A 79 -1.26 16.64 16.65
C PHE A 79 -2.11 17.10 17.84
N PHE A 80 -3.43 16.91 17.80
CA PHE A 80 -4.32 17.28 18.91
C PHE A 80 -4.03 16.48 20.17
N LEU A 81 -3.76 15.17 20.05
CA LEU A 81 -3.39 14.34 21.19
C LEU A 81 -2.08 14.83 21.82
N SER A 82 -1.10 15.21 20.99
CA SER A 82 0.16 15.79 21.46
C SER A 82 -0.06 17.11 22.19
N MET A 83 -0.93 17.99 21.69
CA MET A 83 -1.28 19.24 22.36
C MET A 83 -1.93 19.00 23.72
N ILE A 84 -2.91 18.10 23.81
CA ILE A 84 -3.60 17.78 25.07
C ILE A 84 -2.60 17.26 26.11
N LEU A 85 -1.70 16.37 25.70
CA LEU A 85 -0.69 15.81 26.61
C LEU A 85 0.35 16.86 27.02
N MET A 86 0.74 17.76 26.12
CA MET A 86 1.59 18.90 26.48
C MET A 86 0.92 19.83 27.49
N PHE A 87 -0.39 20.12 27.33
CA PHE A 87 -1.14 20.90 28.33
C PHE A 87 -1.30 20.17 29.66
N ALA A 88 -1.31 18.83 29.66
CA ALA A 88 -1.26 18.02 30.87
C ALA A 88 0.14 17.97 31.52
N GLY A 89 1.13 18.71 31.00
CA GLY A 89 2.49 18.80 31.53
C GLY A 89 3.39 17.63 31.11
N LYS A 90 3.00 16.84 30.11
CA LYS A 90 3.79 15.71 29.61
C LYS A 90 4.84 16.16 28.59
N GLU A 91 6.05 15.63 28.71
CA GLU A 91 7.10 15.87 27.74
C GLU A 91 6.78 15.23 26.38
N GLN A 92 7.19 15.87 25.29
CA GLN A 92 6.95 15.41 23.92
C GLN A 92 7.40 13.96 23.65
N LYS A 93 8.42 13.49 24.36
CA LYS A 93 8.92 12.11 24.24
C LYS A 93 7.97 11.09 24.87
N GLU A 94 7.28 11.47 25.94
CA GLU A 94 6.31 10.60 26.62
C GLU A 94 5.00 10.51 25.81
N VAL A 95 4.63 11.58 25.11
CA VAL A 95 3.45 11.62 24.24
C VAL A 95 3.43 10.41 23.31
N LEU A 96 4.53 10.15 22.61
CA LEU A 96 4.60 9.05 21.65
C LEU A 96 4.39 7.68 22.32
N GLN A 97 4.82 7.52 23.57
CA GLN A 97 4.64 6.27 24.32
C GLN A 97 3.17 6.06 24.71
N TYR A 98 2.44 7.13 25.05
CA TYR A 98 1.01 7.05 25.37
C TYR A 98 0.14 6.72 24.15
N VAL A 99 0.59 7.00 22.93
CA VAL A 99 -0.11 6.59 21.68
C VAL A 99 0.26 5.17 21.22
N GLY A 100 0.90 4.35 22.06
CA GLY A 100 1.33 3.00 21.68
C GLY A 100 2.71 2.95 20.99
N GLY A 101 3.47 4.05 21.05
CA GLY A 101 4.83 4.14 20.52
C GLY A 101 4.91 4.40 19.01
N PRO A 102 6.13 4.57 18.48
CA PRO A 102 6.35 4.77 17.04
C PRO A 102 5.88 3.57 16.21
N VAL A 103 5.93 2.36 16.78
CA VAL A 103 5.50 1.12 16.12
C VAL A 103 4.01 1.16 15.77
N PHE A 104 3.16 1.65 16.69
CA PHE A 104 1.72 1.75 16.44
C PHE A 104 1.39 2.67 15.26
N ILE A 105 2.09 3.80 15.14
CA ILE A 105 1.94 4.73 14.00
C ILE A 105 2.35 4.04 12.70
N TYR A 106 3.46 3.31 12.69
CA TYR A 106 3.87 2.56 11.49
C TYR A 106 2.85 1.49 11.11
N ILE A 107 2.27 0.77 12.07
CA ILE A 107 1.21 -0.22 11.80
C ILE A 107 -0.02 0.45 11.16
N ILE A 108 -0.47 1.58 11.68
CA ILE A 108 -1.60 2.33 11.11
C ILE A 108 -1.28 2.78 9.68
N LEU A 109 -0.11 3.38 9.45
CA LEU A 109 0.29 3.83 8.12
C LEU A 109 0.38 2.68 7.12
N LEU A 110 0.89 1.52 7.56
CA LEU A 110 1.00 0.32 6.75
C LEU A 110 -0.38 -0.28 6.45
N LEU A 111 -1.30 -0.24 7.41
CA LEU A 111 -2.70 -0.64 7.22
C LEU A 111 -3.41 0.28 6.22
N ILE A 112 -3.24 1.60 6.32
CA ILE A 112 -3.78 2.58 5.35
C ILE A 112 -3.21 2.29 3.96
N LEU A 113 -1.91 2.01 3.85
CA LEU A 113 -1.27 1.65 2.59
C LEU A 113 -1.89 0.38 1.99
N PHE A 114 -2.08 -0.69 2.77
CA PHE A 114 -2.69 -1.92 2.25
C PHE A 114 -4.15 -1.72 1.83
N ILE A 115 -4.93 -0.96 2.60
CA ILE A 115 -6.30 -0.62 2.23
C ILE A 115 -6.31 0.21 0.94
N GLY A 116 -5.38 1.16 0.79
CA GLY A 116 -5.24 1.96 -0.43
C GLY A 116 -4.89 1.10 -1.63
N ILE A 117 -3.90 0.22 -1.51
CA ILE A 117 -3.50 -0.69 -2.58
C ILE A 117 -4.69 -1.60 -2.96
N GLY A 118 -5.39 -2.16 -1.97
CA GLY A 118 -6.56 -3.00 -2.20
C GLY A 118 -7.74 -2.28 -2.85
N ASN A 119 -7.89 -0.97 -2.63
CA ASN A 119 -8.95 -0.17 -3.26
C ASN A 119 -8.59 0.28 -4.68
N VAL A 120 -7.34 0.69 -4.90
CA VAL A 120 -6.92 1.24 -6.20
C VAL A 120 -6.56 0.14 -7.19
N PHE A 121 -5.86 -0.90 -6.76
CA PHE A 121 -5.46 -2.02 -7.62
C PHE A 121 -6.48 -3.18 -7.61
N GLN A 122 -7.73 -2.88 -7.27
CA GLN A 122 -8.79 -3.85 -7.13
C GLN A 122 -8.98 -4.66 -8.43
N GLY A 123 -8.88 -4.03 -9.60
CA GLY A 123 -8.96 -4.70 -10.90
C GLY A 123 -7.78 -5.62 -11.24
N VAL A 124 -6.63 -5.42 -10.60
CA VAL A 124 -5.45 -6.31 -10.74
C VAL A 124 -5.59 -7.53 -9.83
N PHE A 125 -6.14 -7.34 -8.63
CA PHE A 125 -6.23 -8.37 -7.60
C PHE A 125 -7.57 -9.10 -7.53
N SER A 126 -8.61 -8.60 -8.21
CA SER A 126 -9.93 -9.22 -8.26
C SER A 126 -10.10 -10.04 -9.54
N PRO A 127 -9.98 -11.38 -9.46
CA PRO A 127 -10.29 -12.26 -10.60
C PRO A 127 -11.78 -12.27 -10.97
N TYR A 128 -12.64 -11.47 -10.33
CA TYR A 128 -14.09 -11.47 -10.56
C TYR A 128 -14.64 -10.12 -11.03
N GLN A 129 -13.83 -9.08 -11.14
CA GLN A 129 -14.29 -7.80 -11.67
C GLN A 129 -14.46 -7.93 -13.20
N GLN A 130 -15.71 -8.02 -13.65
CA GLN A 130 -16.06 -7.89 -15.06
C GLN A 130 -15.84 -6.44 -15.47
N ASP A 131 -14.74 -6.20 -16.16
CA ASP A 131 -14.54 -4.97 -16.92
C ASP A 131 -15.52 -4.97 -18.12
N PRO A 132 -16.39 -3.96 -18.29
CA PRO A 132 -17.28 -3.87 -19.45
C PRO A 132 -16.52 -3.87 -20.79
N GLU A 133 -15.22 -3.52 -20.81
CA GLU A 133 -14.42 -3.36 -22.02
C GLU A 133 -13.41 -4.49 -22.31
N GLY A 134 -13.39 -5.56 -21.51
CA GLY A 134 -12.79 -6.84 -21.90
C GLY A 134 -11.30 -6.80 -22.29
N LYS A 135 -10.49 -5.91 -21.71
CA LYS A 135 -9.07 -5.79 -22.06
C LYS A 135 -8.13 -5.79 -20.85
N THR A 136 -7.95 -6.97 -20.25
CA THR A 136 -6.71 -7.28 -19.51
C THR A 136 -6.34 -8.76 -19.66
N THR A 137 -5.53 -9.08 -20.67
CA THR A 137 -5.03 -10.45 -20.97
C THR A 137 -4.29 -11.10 -19.79
N GLY A 138 -3.79 -10.32 -18.82
CA GLY A 138 -3.17 -10.83 -17.60
C GLY A 138 -4.15 -11.27 -16.52
N SER A 139 -5.34 -10.65 -16.43
CA SER A 139 -6.32 -10.99 -15.38
C SER A 139 -7.02 -12.31 -15.65
N GLU A 140 -7.14 -12.73 -16.92
CA GLU A 140 -7.77 -13.99 -17.31
C GLU A 140 -6.94 -15.23 -16.90
N ALA A 141 -5.60 -15.16 -16.98
CA ALA A 141 -4.73 -16.25 -16.54
C ALA A 141 -4.76 -16.42 -15.02
N ILE A 142 -4.70 -15.30 -14.28
CA ILE A 142 -4.81 -15.28 -12.82
C ILE A 142 -6.21 -15.75 -12.40
N ARG A 143 -7.26 -15.28 -13.07
CA ARG A 143 -8.66 -15.71 -12.85
C ARG A 143 -8.87 -17.20 -13.08
N THR A 144 -8.21 -17.77 -14.09
CA THR A 144 -8.27 -19.20 -14.36
C THR A 144 -7.63 -19.99 -13.22
N ILE A 145 -6.43 -19.60 -12.76
CA ILE A 145 -5.73 -20.31 -11.68
C ILE A 145 -6.45 -20.17 -10.33
N PHE A 146 -7.04 -19.00 -10.06
CA PHE A 146 -7.80 -18.72 -8.84
C PHE A 146 -9.31 -19.01 -8.94
N HIS A 147 -9.75 -19.72 -10.00
CA HIS A 147 -11.14 -20.13 -10.13
C HIS A 147 -11.49 -21.20 -9.07
N PRO A 148 -12.65 -21.16 -8.39
CA PRO A 148 -12.94 -22.05 -7.26
C PRO A 148 -12.95 -23.54 -7.66
N ARG A 149 -13.33 -23.83 -8.92
CA ARG A 149 -13.28 -25.19 -9.48
C ARG A 149 -11.85 -25.67 -9.74
N ILE A 150 -10.94 -24.77 -10.12
CA ILE A 150 -9.54 -25.12 -10.43
C ILE A 150 -8.75 -25.26 -9.14
N LEU A 151 -8.97 -24.37 -8.17
CA LEU A 151 -8.43 -24.53 -6.82
C LEU A 151 -8.92 -25.83 -6.15
N GLY A 152 -10.22 -26.15 -6.30
CA GLY A 152 -10.77 -27.42 -5.84
C GLY A 152 -10.09 -28.63 -6.50
N ALA A 153 -9.89 -28.58 -7.83
CA ALA A 153 -9.22 -29.64 -8.57
C ALA A 153 -7.74 -29.80 -8.15
N ILE A 154 -7.01 -28.70 -7.95
CA ILE A 154 -5.62 -28.71 -7.46
C ILE A 154 -5.54 -29.31 -6.06
N ILE A 155 -6.44 -28.93 -5.15
CA ILE A 155 -6.49 -29.47 -3.78
C ILE A 155 -6.73 -30.98 -3.81
N ILE A 156 -7.70 -31.45 -4.60
CA ILE A 156 -7.98 -32.89 -4.74
C ILE A 156 -6.74 -33.61 -5.28
N LEU A 157 -6.07 -33.05 -6.30
CA LEU A 157 -4.87 -33.64 -6.88
C LEU A 157 -3.73 -33.77 -5.86
N VAL A 158 -3.52 -32.74 -5.02
CA VAL A 158 -2.52 -32.77 -3.95
C VAL A 158 -2.87 -33.83 -2.90
N ILE A 159 -4.14 -33.90 -2.46
CA ILE A 159 -4.59 -34.91 -1.49
C ILE A 159 -4.40 -36.31 -2.06
N SER A 160 -4.77 -36.54 -3.32
CA SER A 160 -4.57 -37.83 -3.99
C SER A 160 -3.09 -38.19 -4.12
N ALA A 161 -2.23 -37.24 -4.47
CA ALA A 161 -0.79 -37.48 -4.57
C ALA A 161 -0.18 -37.88 -3.22
N VAL A 162 -0.57 -37.21 -2.13
CA VAL A 162 -0.13 -37.55 -0.77
C VAL A 162 -0.66 -38.92 -0.34
N ALA A 163 -1.91 -39.24 -0.66
CA ALA A 163 -2.49 -40.54 -0.34
C ALA A 163 -1.76 -41.69 -1.06
N VAL A 164 -1.51 -41.55 -2.37
CA VAL A 164 -0.74 -42.54 -3.15
C VAL A 164 0.67 -42.70 -2.60
N ARG A 165 1.33 -41.60 -2.23
CA ARG A 165 2.66 -41.64 -1.60
C ARG A 165 2.64 -42.42 -0.29
N GLN A 166 1.65 -42.18 0.59
CA GLN A 166 1.56 -42.90 1.87
C GLN A 166 1.29 -44.41 1.68
N ILE A 167 0.43 -44.78 0.72
CA ILE A 167 0.19 -46.19 0.38
C ILE A 167 1.48 -46.83 -0.14
N THR A 168 2.19 -46.15 -1.04
CA THR A 168 3.47 -46.64 -1.57
C THR A 168 4.51 -46.84 -0.47
N ASP A 169 4.62 -45.89 0.46
CA ASP A 169 5.57 -45.95 1.58
C ASP A 169 5.22 -47.06 2.59
N GLN A 170 3.93 -47.39 2.77
CA GLN A 170 3.50 -48.52 3.61
C GLN A 170 3.82 -49.87 2.95
N VAL A 171 3.50 -50.04 1.67
CA VAL A 171 3.80 -51.28 0.92
C VAL A 171 5.31 -51.54 0.86
N ALA A 172 6.13 -50.49 0.74
CA ALA A 172 7.59 -50.61 0.76
C ALA A 172 8.17 -51.05 2.13
N LYS A 173 7.42 -50.87 3.23
CA LYS A 173 7.84 -51.28 4.58
C LYS A 173 7.44 -52.71 4.93
N GLU A 174 6.31 -53.21 4.42
CA GLU A 174 5.84 -54.58 4.66
C GLU A 174 6.51 -55.63 3.75
N GLY A 175 7.17 -55.19 2.68
CA GLY A 175 7.97 -56.05 1.79
C GLY A 175 9.42 -56.29 2.22
N LYS A 176 9.81 -55.88 3.44
CA LYS A 176 11.09 -56.20 4.09
C LYS A 176 10.85 -57.01 5.35
#